data_AF-A0A085VTZ0-F1
#
_entry.id   AF-A0A085VTZ0-F1
#
_cell.length_a   1.000
_cell.length_b   1.000
_cell.length_c   1.000
_cell.angle_alpha   90.00
_cell.angle_beta   90.00
_cell.angle_gamma   90.00
#
_symmetry.space_group_name_H-M   'P 1'
#
loop_
_entity.id
_entity.type
_entity.pdbx_description
1 polymer ?
#
loop_
_entity_poly.entity_id
_entity_poly.type
_entity_poly.pdbx_seq_one_letter_code
_entity_poly.pdbx_strand_id
1 'polypeptide(L)' 'MHTPTRDYTIPEGCPACGADLPVRVSAAGPSGVCKHCGWMGRPLITVTHGGLRVHSASAQA' A
#
# COMPACT_ATOMS: atom_id res chain seq x y z
N MET A 1 -21.30 1.32 -12.17
CA MET A 1 -21.00 0.55 -10.94
C MET A 1 -19.88 1.28 -10.21
N HIS A 2 -20.09 1.73 -8.98
CA HIS A 2 -19.04 2.40 -8.20
C HIS A 2 -18.25 1.31 -7.48
N THR A 3 -16.99 1.08 -7.87
CA THR A 3 -16.14 0.14 -7.14
C THR A 3 -15.79 0.76 -5.80
N PRO A 4 -16.10 0.12 -4.66
CA PRO A 4 -15.85 0.69 -3.35
C PRO A 4 -14.35 0.85 -3.12
N THR A 5 -13.96 2.03 -2.65
CA THR A 5 -12.61 2.31 -2.19
C THR A 5 -12.43 1.73 -0.79
N ARG A 6 -11.26 1.14 -0.50
CA ARG A 6 -10.91 0.62 0.83
C ARG A 6 -9.54 1.11 1.26
N ASP A 7 -9.41 1.49 2.52
CA ASP A 7 -8.14 1.87 3.13
C ASP A 7 -7.61 0.72 3.99
N TYR A 8 -6.32 0.44 3.87
CA TYR A 8 -5.59 -0.61 4.59
C TYR A 8 -4.29 -0.03 5.14
N THR A 9 -3.81 -0.51 6.28
CA THR A 9 -2.44 -0.24 6.74
C THR A 9 -1.56 -1.42 6.38
N ILE A 10 -0.40 -1.17 5.77
CA ILE A 10 0.58 -2.22 5.49
C ILE A 10 1.22 -2.65 6.83
N PRO A 11 1.09 -3.92 7.23
CA PRO A 11 1.65 -4.39 8.50
C PRO A 11 3.19 -4.36 8.53
N GLU A 12 3.85 -4.46 7.39
CA GLU A 12 5.30 -4.31 7.25
C GLU A 12 5.78 -2.85 7.35
N GLY A 13 4.87 -1.87 7.32
CA GLY A 13 5.17 -0.44 7.34
C GLY A 13 5.64 0.13 5.99
N CYS A 14 6.06 1.39 6.00
CA CYS A 14 6.57 2.10 4.83
C CYS A 14 7.92 1.51 4.41
N PRO A 15 8.12 1.14 3.13
CA PRO A 15 9.37 0.53 2.68
C PRO A 15 10.59 1.47 2.80
N ALA A 16 10.36 2.78 2.95
CA ALA A 16 11.43 3.77 3.09
C ALA A 16 11.82 4.06 4.55
N CYS A 17 10.88 4.03 5.50
CA CYS A 17 11.14 4.45 6.89
C CYS A 17 10.56 3.54 7.98
N GLY A 18 9.83 2.48 7.62
CA GLY A 18 9.20 1.54 8.56
C GLY A 18 7.96 2.06 9.29
N ALA A 19 7.61 3.34 9.16
CA ALA A 19 6.41 3.91 9.78
C ALA A 19 5.12 3.36 9.16
N ASP A 20 4.00 3.40 9.89
CA ASP A 20 2.70 2.97 9.39
C ASP A 20 2.36 3.60 8.04
N LEU A 21 2.09 2.75 7.04
CA LEU A 21 1.80 3.17 5.68
C LEU A 21 0.33 2.88 5.32
N PRO A 22 -0.53 3.91 5.28
CA PRO A 22 -1.88 3.76 4.76
C PRO A 22 -1.84 3.59 3.23
N VAL A 23 -2.57 2.59 2.74
CA VAL A 23 -2.78 2.32 1.32
C VAL A 23 -4.26 2.36 1.02
N ARG A 24 -4.59 3.14 0.00
CA ARG A 24 -5.93 3.23 -0.57
C ARG A 24 -6.03 2.36 -1.80
N VAL A 25 -6.98 1.44 -1.79
CA VAL A 25 -7.30 0.54 -2.90
C VAL A 25 -8.58 1.02 -3.57
N SER A 26 -8.50 1.30 -4.87
CA SER A 26 -9.62 1.73 -5.70
C SER A 26 -9.66 0.94 -7.01
N ALA A 27 -10.66 1.18 -7.87
CA ALA A 27 -10.70 0.61 -9.22
C ALA A 27 -9.48 0.96 -10.08
N ALA A 28 -8.84 2.10 -9.84
CA ALA A 28 -7.62 2.51 -10.54
C ALA A 28 -6.35 1.78 -10.02
N GLY A 29 -6.52 0.97 -8.97
CA GLY A 29 -5.46 0.26 -8.29
C GLY A 29 -5.14 0.82 -6.90
N PRO A 30 -4.14 0.21 -6.23
CA PRO A 30 -3.63 0.63 -4.94
C PRO A 30 -2.69 1.84 -5.04
N SER A 31 -2.76 2.73 -4.05
CA SER A 31 -1.91 3.90 -3.91
C SER A 31 -1.59 4.14 -2.43
N GLY A 32 -0.30 4.34 -2.11
CA GLY A 32 0.16 4.59 -0.75
C GLY A 32 0.99 5.86 -0.67
N VAL A 33 0.74 6.67 0.37
CA VAL A 33 1.55 7.86 0.69
C VAL A 33 1.93 7.80 2.16
N CYS A 34 3.23 7.78 2.45
CA CYS A 34 3.71 7.82 3.81
C CYS A 34 3.67 9.26 4.34
N LYS A 35 2.90 9.50 5.39
CA LYS A 35 2.83 10.82 6.05
C LYS A 35 4.09 11.17 6.85
N HIS A 36 4.96 10.21 7.11
CA HIS A 36 6.18 10.41 7.89
C HIS A 36 7.37 10.88 7.03
N CYS A 37 7.63 10.21 5.90
CA CYS A 37 8.77 10.50 5.04
C CYS A 37 8.40 11.00 3.63
N GLY A 38 7.11 11.06 3.29
CA GLY A 38 6.65 11.51 1.98
C GLY A 38 6.77 10.47 0.86
N TRP A 39 7.15 9.23 1.17
CA TRP A 39 7.22 8.16 0.18
C TRP A 39 5.88 7.97 -0.53
N MET A 40 5.90 7.86 -1.85
CA MET A 40 4.74 7.60 -2.69
C MET A 40 4.99 6.40 -3.58
N GLY A 41 4.03 5.47 -3.62
CA GLY A 41 4.15 4.29 -4.47
C GLY A 41 2.81 3.66 -4.83
N ARG A 42 2.86 2.79 -5.84
CA ARG A 42 1.75 1.96 -6.31
C ARG A 42 2.05 0.50 -5.93
N PRO A 43 1.88 0.12 -4.65
CA PRO A 43 2.25 -1.23 -4.20
C PRO A 43 1.35 -2.28 -4.86
N LEU A 44 1.88 -3.41 -5.30
CA LEU A 44 1.06 -4.52 -5.79
C LEU A 44 0.45 -5.25 -4.60
N ILE A 45 -0.86 -5.14 -4.44
CA ILE A 45 -1.58 -5.82 -3.36
C ILE A 45 -2.29 -7.05 -3.92
N THR A 46 -1.88 -8.23 -3.48
CA THR A 46 -2.57 -9.49 -3.72
C THR A 46 -3.43 -9.82 -2.51
N VAL A 47 -4.74 -9.61 -2.61
CA VAL A 47 -5.70 -10.00 -1.55
C VAL A 47 -5.96 -11.51 -1.70
N THR A 48 -5.56 -12.31 -0.73
CA THR A 48 -5.91 -13.74 -0.65
C THR A 48 -7.01 -13.95 0.40
N HIS A 49 -7.83 -15.00 0.27
CA HIS A 49 -8.86 -15.33 1.28
C HIS A 49 -8.30 -15.63 2.68
N GLY A 50 -6.97 -15.71 2.84
CA GLY A 50 -6.26 -15.83 4.12
C GLY A 50 -5.48 -14.57 4.54
N GLY A 51 -5.61 -13.44 3.83
CA GLY A 51 -4.91 -12.19 4.17
C GLY A 51 -4.33 -11.43 2.97
N LEU A 52 -3.72 -10.27 3.26
CA LEU A 52 -3.15 -9.32 2.31
C LEU A 52 -1.67 -9.66 2.05
N ARG A 53 -1.25 -9.87 0.79
CA ARG A 53 0.18 -9.96 0.40
C ARG A 53 0.56 -8.72 -0.39
N VAL A 54 1.50 -7.94 0.13
CA VAL A 54 1.95 -6.71 -0.54
C VAL A 54 3.33 -6.94 -1.16
N HIS A 55 3.44 -6.71 -2.47
CA HIS A 55 4.68 -6.68 -3.22
C HIS A 55 5.00 -5.21 -3.52
N SER A 56 6.10 -4.70 -2.96
CA SER A 56 6.67 -3.43 -3.37
C SER A 56 7.93 -3.70 -4.19
N ALA A 57 8.10 -2.98 -5.30
CA ALA A 57 9.40 -2.91 -5.95
C ALA A 57 10.32 -2.17 -4.98
N SER A 58 11.40 -2.83 -4.55
CA SER A 58 12.42 -2.22 -3.72
C SER A 58 12.93 -0.95 -4.42
N ALA A 59 12.72 0.20 -3.79
CA ALA A 59 13.48 1.39 -4.13
C ALA A 59 14.92 1.13 -3.64
N GLN A 60 15.81 0.79 -4.56
CA GLN A 60 17.25 0.75 -4.28
C GLN A 60 17.73 2.17 -3.95
N ALA A 61 18.62 2.23 -2.96
CA ALA A 61 19.11 3.39 -2.20
C ALA A 61 19.60 4.59 -3.02
#